data_AF-A0A559L2B4-F1
#
_entry.id   AF-A0A559L2B4-F1
#
_cell.length_a   1.000
_cell.length_b   1.000
_cell.length_c   1.000
_cell.angle_alpha   90.00
_cell.angle_beta   90.00
_cell.angle_gamma   90.00
#
_symmetry.space_group_name_H-M   'P 1'
#
loop_
_entity.id
_entity.type
_entity.pdbx_description
1 polymer ?
#
loop_
_entity_poly.entity_id
_entity_poly.type
_entity_poly.pdbx_seq_one_letter_code
_entity_poly.pdbx_strand_id
1 'polypeptide(L)'
;MEMLGVEDSDASTEEAFEIYAKKVAQWDSKDIEKVANEMYKQAGVVCYTPEEFFASEHGKVMSEEPLWTSTRVPAPKKPWPEARDSESYSPLAGIRVLDLSRVIAAPAVSKILSVLGADVIRVSCNRLPEYAATMPDLQTGKRDVEIDLKTIEGRQTLSELLKEADVLVDGYRPGALAKLGFDSKSLRELSPSLIYMRENCYGFKGPLSYRSGWQQISDCLVGLSYLQGKFLGLDEAVVPLFPNSDYQTGLVGAAAAVQALLARTKEDVTFDIDISLTQYNIWYYRLGLYSEDQQKTLRSRDLQFNPRHYDDMSALVGKTHQSLQKIRPEMFKHPEYFWDMSGKEYGLDGDFKMLAPAFKFDMSSIGWKVPTGRRGRSKAEWVL
;
A
#
# COMPACT_ATOMS: atom_id res chain seq x y z
N MET A 1 -13.09 -11.16 -20.94
CA MET A 1 -12.16 -11.88 -20.03
C MET A 1 -12.16 -13.35 -20.39
N GLU A 2 -11.05 -13.89 -20.92
CA GLU A 2 -10.93 -15.30 -21.35
C GLU A 2 -11.37 -16.30 -20.26
N MET A 3 -11.02 -16.04 -18.99
CA MET A 3 -11.39 -16.89 -17.85
C MET A 3 -12.89 -17.19 -17.74
N LEU A 4 -13.75 -16.22 -18.04
CA LEU A 4 -15.20 -16.35 -17.86
C LEU A 4 -15.92 -16.74 -19.15
N GLY A 5 -15.20 -16.93 -20.26
CA GLY A 5 -15.79 -17.18 -21.57
C GLY A 5 -16.79 -16.08 -21.98
N VAL A 6 -16.48 -14.83 -21.61
CA VAL A 6 -17.23 -13.65 -22.05
C VAL A 6 -16.54 -13.11 -23.29
N GLU A 7 -17.26 -13.15 -24.42
CA GLU A 7 -16.82 -12.57 -25.69
C GLU A 7 -16.76 -11.05 -25.60
N ASP A 8 -15.85 -10.44 -26.36
CA ASP A 8 -15.75 -9.00 -26.41
C ASP A 8 -16.95 -8.42 -27.17
N SER A 9 -17.59 -7.41 -26.58
CA SER A 9 -18.76 -6.74 -27.14
C SER A 9 -18.73 -5.26 -26.81
N ASP A 10 -19.26 -4.42 -27.70
CA ASP A 10 -19.56 -3.01 -27.39
C ASP A 10 -20.73 -2.96 -26.40
N ALA A 11 -20.42 -2.88 -25.11
CA ALA A 11 -21.39 -2.79 -24.03
C ALA A 11 -21.10 -1.55 -23.18
N SER A 12 -22.16 -0.90 -22.69
CA SER A 12 -22.03 0.07 -21.61
C SER A 12 -21.49 -0.60 -20.34
N THR A 13 -20.99 0.20 -19.40
CA THR A 13 -20.49 -0.34 -18.12
C THR A 13 -21.57 -1.12 -17.36
N GLU A 14 -22.81 -0.65 -17.38
CA GLU A 14 -23.94 -1.32 -16.72
C GLU A 14 -24.28 -2.66 -17.38
N GLU A 15 -24.33 -2.71 -18.71
CA GLU A 15 -24.55 -3.95 -19.47
C GLU A 15 -23.40 -4.95 -19.24
N ALA A 16 -22.16 -4.46 -19.25
CA ALA A 16 -20.99 -5.29 -18.96
C ALA A 16 -21.10 -5.92 -17.56
N PHE A 17 -21.50 -5.15 -16.55
CA PHE A 17 -21.71 -5.69 -15.20
C PHE A 17 -22.75 -6.80 -15.18
N GLU A 18 -23.89 -6.63 -15.84
CA GLU A 18 -24.90 -7.69 -15.89
C GLU A 18 -24.38 -8.97 -16.57
N ILE A 19 -23.64 -8.82 -17.67
CA ILE A 19 -23.04 -9.95 -18.40
C ILE A 19 -22.07 -10.70 -17.50
N TYR A 20 -21.15 -9.98 -16.85
CA TYR A 20 -20.17 -10.58 -15.95
C TYR A 20 -20.83 -11.18 -14.70
N ALA A 21 -21.81 -10.51 -14.09
CA ALA A 21 -22.54 -11.02 -12.94
C ALA A 21 -23.27 -12.33 -13.27
N LYS A 22 -23.98 -12.39 -14.41
CA LYS A 22 -24.66 -13.62 -14.88
C LYS A 22 -23.68 -14.77 -15.11
N LYS A 23 -22.47 -14.47 -15.58
CA LYS A 23 -21.42 -15.48 -15.81
C LYS A 23 -20.79 -15.95 -14.50
N VAL A 24 -20.43 -15.03 -13.61
CA VAL A 24 -19.87 -15.36 -12.28
C VAL A 24 -20.87 -16.16 -11.44
N ALA A 25 -22.17 -15.85 -11.51
CA ALA A 25 -23.22 -16.57 -10.79
C ALA A 25 -23.38 -18.04 -11.18
N GLN A 26 -22.78 -18.48 -12.29
CA GLN A 26 -22.79 -19.89 -12.72
C GLN A 26 -21.67 -20.71 -12.07
N TRP A 27 -20.76 -20.08 -11.34
CA TRP A 27 -19.62 -20.74 -10.71
C TRP A 27 -19.85 -20.96 -9.21
N ASP A 28 -19.33 -22.07 -8.70
CA ASP A 28 -19.07 -22.18 -7.27
C ASP A 28 -17.94 -21.20 -6.89
N SER A 29 -18.08 -20.55 -5.74
CA SER A 29 -17.17 -19.49 -5.31
C SER A 29 -15.74 -19.99 -5.07
N LYS A 30 -15.56 -21.25 -4.62
CA LYS A 30 -14.24 -21.86 -4.42
C LYS A 30 -13.61 -22.27 -5.74
N ASP A 31 -14.42 -22.73 -6.69
CA ASP A 31 -13.95 -23.13 -8.01
C ASP A 31 -13.46 -21.93 -8.81
N ILE A 32 -14.22 -20.83 -8.84
CA ILE A 32 -13.78 -19.59 -9.52
C ILE A 32 -12.55 -18.98 -8.85
N GLU A 33 -12.46 -18.99 -7.52
CA GLU A 33 -11.26 -18.55 -6.81
C GLU A 33 -10.03 -19.36 -7.23
N LYS A 34 -10.17 -20.70 -7.27
CA LYS A 34 -9.09 -21.60 -7.66
C LYS A 34 -8.68 -21.38 -9.12
N VAL A 35 -9.64 -21.29 -10.05
CA VAL A 35 -9.35 -21.06 -11.47
C VAL A 35 -8.66 -19.72 -11.68
N ALA A 36 -9.16 -18.65 -11.06
CA ALA A 36 -8.56 -17.32 -11.15
C ALA A 36 -7.10 -17.32 -10.68
N ASN A 37 -6.83 -17.82 -9.47
CA ASN A 37 -5.50 -17.77 -8.89
C ASN A 37 -4.53 -18.80 -9.50
N GLU A 38 -4.97 -20.04 -9.68
CA GLU A 38 -4.07 -21.14 -10.04
C GLU A 38 -3.85 -21.27 -11.54
N MET A 39 -4.87 -21.00 -12.36
CA MET A 39 -4.78 -21.12 -13.82
C MET A 39 -4.47 -19.79 -14.49
N TYR A 40 -5.25 -18.75 -14.20
CA TYR A 40 -5.15 -17.46 -14.89
C TYR A 40 -4.20 -16.46 -14.22
N LYS A 41 -3.70 -16.77 -13.02
CA LYS A 41 -2.84 -15.88 -12.20
C LYS A 41 -3.47 -14.51 -11.91
N GLN A 42 -4.80 -14.48 -11.92
CA GLN A 42 -5.64 -13.34 -11.57
C GLN A 42 -5.98 -13.41 -10.08
N ALA A 43 -5.79 -12.31 -9.35
CA ALA A 43 -6.17 -12.28 -7.95
C ALA A 43 -7.69 -12.38 -7.82
N GLY A 44 -8.14 -13.23 -6.92
CA GLY A 44 -9.54 -13.42 -6.56
C GLY A 44 -9.63 -14.11 -5.21
N VAL A 45 -10.73 -13.91 -4.49
CA VAL A 45 -10.98 -14.59 -3.22
C VAL A 45 -12.49 -14.68 -2.96
N VAL A 46 -12.89 -15.74 -2.27
CA VAL A 46 -14.22 -15.84 -1.65
C VAL A 46 -14.31 -14.77 -0.57
N CYS A 47 -15.42 -14.01 -0.56
CA CYS A 47 -15.73 -13.14 0.56
C CYS A 47 -16.20 -13.99 1.73
N TYR A 48 -15.40 -14.05 2.81
CA TYR A 48 -15.77 -14.77 4.02
C TYR A 48 -16.51 -13.85 4.99
N THR A 49 -17.24 -14.46 5.92
CA THR A 49 -17.49 -13.85 7.23
C THR A 49 -16.22 -13.89 8.09
N PRO A 50 -16.08 -13.03 9.12
CA PRO A 50 -14.95 -13.13 10.03
C PRO A 50 -14.81 -14.52 10.67
N GLU A 51 -15.93 -15.16 11.04
CA GLU A 51 -15.95 -16.49 11.63
C GLU A 51 -15.41 -17.55 10.66
N GLU A 52 -15.83 -17.52 9.39
CA GLU A 52 -15.32 -18.41 8.35
C GLU A 52 -13.83 -18.19 8.09
N PHE A 53 -13.39 -16.93 8.06
CA PHE A 53 -11.97 -16.61 7.91
C PHE A 53 -11.14 -17.25 9.03
N PHE A 54 -11.46 -17.00 10.31
CA PHE A 54 -10.71 -17.57 11.43
C PHE A 54 -10.84 -19.10 11.54
N ALA A 55 -11.89 -19.70 10.99
CA ALA A 55 -12.01 -21.16 10.89
C ALA A 55 -11.15 -21.77 9.78
N SER A 56 -10.80 -20.99 8.74
CA SER A 56 -9.97 -21.42 7.62
C SER A 56 -8.53 -21.74 8.02
N GLU A 57 -7.82 -22.54 7.21
CA GLU A 57 -6.40 -22.84 7.44
C GLU A 57 -5.52 -21.57 7.43
N HIS A 58 -5.81 -20.62 6.53
CA HIS A 58 -5.05 -19.37 6.46
C HIS A 58 -5.34 -18.46 7.65
N GLY A 59 -6.61 -18.29 8.02
CA GLY A 59 -6.98 -17.45 9.16
C GLY A 59 -6.45 -17.95 10.49
N LYS A 60 -6.37 -19.28 10.70
CA LYS A 60 -5.73 -19.88 11.89
C LYS A 60 -4.24 -19.57 11.99
N VAL A 61 -3.53 -19.44 10.87
CA VAL A 61 -2.12 -19.06 10.88
C VAL A 61 -1.99 -17.56 11.13
N MET A 62 -2.80 -16.76 10.42
CA MET A 62 -2.72 -15.30 10.51
C MET A 62 -3.25 -14.74 11.83
N SER A 63 -4.10 -15.47 12.57
CA SER A 63 -4.58 -15.03 13.90
C SER A 63 -3.48 -14.91 14.94
N GLU A 64 -2.44 -15.73 14.81
CA GLU A 64 -1.29 -15.81 15.73
C GLU A 64 -0.17 -14.83 15.37
N GLU A 65 -0.20 -14.31 14.14
CA GLU A 65 0.80 -13.39 13.65
C GLU A 65 0.53 -11.96 14.17
N PRO A 66 1.58 -11.17 14.47
CA PRO A 66 1.44 -9.78 14.93
C PRO A 66 1.06 -8.83 13.77
N LEU A 67 0.71 -7.58 14.11
CA LEU A 67 0.40 -6.53 13.13
C LEU A 67 1.53 -6.33 12.10
N TRP A 68 2.78 -6.46 12.54
CA TRP A 68 3.94 -6.60 11.68
C TRP A 68 4.97 -7.53 12.34
N THR A 69 5.79 -8.22 11.55
CA THR A 69 6.92 -9.00 12.07
C THR A 69 8.21 -8.22 11.91
N SER A 70 9.17 -8.45 12.81
CA SER A 70 10.51 -7.87 12.73
C SER A 70 11.53 -8.94 13.09
N THR A 71 12.02 -9.63 12.08
CA THR A 71 13.07 -10.64 12.24
C THR A 71 14.40 -9.93 12.45
N ARG A 72 14.97 -10.11 13.63
CA ARG A 72 16.26 -9.55 14.02
C ARG A 72 17.38 -10.35 13.36
N VAL A 73 18.26 -9.67 12.63
CA VAL A 73 19.40 -10.25 11.92
C VAL A 73 20.69 -9.62 12.47
N PRO A 74 21.70 -10.40 12.89
CA PRO A 74 22.97 -9.83 13.32
C PRO A 74 23.61 -8.98 12.21
N ALA A 75 24.02 -7.76 12.56
CA ALA A 75 24.68 -6.84 11.64
C ALA A 75 25.53 -5.84 12.43
N PRO A 76 26.57 -5.24 11.82
CA PRO A 76 27.28 -4.15 12.47
C PRO A 76 26.33 -3.02 12.82
N LYS A 77 26.43 -2.50 14.05
CA LYS A 77 25.76 -1.26 14.46
C LYS A 77 26.04 -0.15 13.45
N LYS A 78 24.98 0.54 13.03
CA LYS A 78 25.06 1.69 12.10
C LYS A 78 24.51 2.92 12.82
N PRO A 79 25.35 3.96 13.08
CA PRO A 79 24.87 5.16 13.73
C PRO A 79 23.84 5.88 12.85
N TRP A 80 23.08 6.78 13.46
CA TRP A 80 22.23 7.69 12.69
C TRP A 80 23.11 8.53 11.75
N PRO A 81 22.76 8.68 10.47
CA PRO A 81 23.57 9.45 9.55
C PRO A 81 23.62 10.92 9.97
N GLU A 82 24.75 11.58 9.74
CA GLU A 82 24.86 13.02 9.97
C GLU A 82 23.94 13.78 9.02
N ALA A 83 23.06 14.60 9.59
CA ALA A 83 22.19 15.48 8.81
C ALA A 83 23.02 16.62 8.21
N ARG A 84 22.88 16.84 6.90
CA ARG A 84 23.57 17.93 6.19
C ARG A 84 23.07 19.30 6.60
N ASP A 85 21.78 19.38 6.90
CA ASP A 85 21.09 20.56 7.37
C ASP A 85 20.53 20.26 8.77
N SER A 86 21.39 20.46 9.77
CA SER A 86 21.04 20.29 11.18
C SER A 86 20.04 21.33 11.67
N GLU A 87 19.85 22.45 10.94
CA GLU A 87 18.90 23.50 11.30
C GLU A 87 17.45 23.12 10.97
N SER A 88 17.25 22.21 9.99
CA SER A 88 15.90 21.70 9.68
C SER A 88 15.31 20.79 10.78
N TYR A 89 16.14 20.19 11.63
CA TYR A 89 15.75 19.18 12.63
C TYR A 89 14.80 18.08 12.08
N SER A 90 14.90 17.76 10.78
CA SER A 90 14.00 16.77 10.15
C SER A 90 14.29 15.37 10.72
N PRO A 91 13.27 14.62 11.20
CA PRO A 91 13.50 13.39 11.96
C PRO A 91 14.29 12.31 11.23
N LEU A 92 14.11 12.18 9.92
CA LEU A 92 14.79 11.19 9.07
C LEU A 92 15.83 11.81 8.13
N ALA A 93 16.37 12.99 8.47
CA ALA A 93 17.45 13.59 7.70
C ALA A 93 18.63 12.61 7.54
N GLY A 94 19.12 12.48 6.31
CA GLY A 94 20.24 11.59 5.95
C GLY A 94 19.86 10.13 5.73
N ILE A 95 18.64 9.70 6.12
CA ILE A 95 18.16 8.35 5.86
C ILE A 95 17.83 8.18 4.37
N ARG A 96 18.32 7.09 3.78
CA ARG A 96 18.10 6.75 2.37
C ARG A 96 17.16 5.56 2.23
N VAL A 97 16.04 5.75 1.52
CA VAL A 97 15.02 4.72 1.30
C VAL A 97 14.94 4.38 -0.18
N LEU A 98 15.10 3.10 -0.49
CA LEU A 98 14.90 2.56 -1.82
C LEU A 98 13.52 1.90 -1.90
N ASP A 99 12.66 2.43 -2.74
CA ASP A 99 11.25 2.04 -2.88
C ASP A 99 11.04 1.23 -4.17
N LEU A 100 10.87 -0.09 -4.02
CA LEU A 100 10.53 -1.04 -5.07
C LEU A 100 9.06 -1.43 -4.96
N SER A 101 8.17 -0.44 -5.12
CA SER A 101 6.74 -0.66 -4.98
C SER A 101 5.85 0.12 -5.96
N ARG A 102 4.58 -0.26 -5.97
CA ARG A 102 3.53 0.24 -6.89
C ARG A 102 2.19 0.30 -6.17
N VAL A 103 1.22 0.95 -6.80
CA VAL A 103 -0.18 1.02 -6.34
C VAL A 103 -0.36 1.88 -5.09
N ILE A 104 -0.48 1.34 -3.85
CA ILE A 104 -0.82 2.16 -2.66
C ILE A 104 -0.05 1.79 -1.38
N ALA A 105 -0.16 0.57 -0.86
CA ALA A 105 0.31 0.22 0.49
C ALA A 105 1.81 0.45 0.74
N ALA A 106 2.67 -0.25 0.00
CA ALA A 106 4.12 -0.04 0.08
C ALA A 106 4.56 1.40 -0.32
N PRO A 107 4.00 2.03 -1.38
CA PRO A 107 4.30 3.43 -1.67
C PRO A 107 3.95 4.40 -0.52
N ALA A 108 2.91 4.11 0.27
CA ALA A 108 2.54 4.94 1.40
C ALA A 108 3.60 4.89 2.52
N VAL A 109 4.29 3.77 2.72
CA VAL A 109 5.44 3.66 3.65
C VAL A 109 6.47 4.73 3.33
N SER A 110 7.01 4.70 2.12
CA SER A 110 8.12 5.56 1.71
C SER A 110 7.68 7.02 1.54
N LYS A 111 6.40 7.30 1.24
CA LYS A 111 5.83 8.65 1.27
C LYS A 111 5.80 9.24 2.69
N ILE A 112 5.49 8.42 3.70
CA ILE A 112 5.53 8.85 5.10
C ILE A 112 6.99 9.04 5.56
N LEU A 113 7.89 8.16 5.16
CA LEU A 113 9.32 8.34 5.47
C LEU A 113 9.89 9.60 4.79
N SER A 114 9.46 9.92 3.55
CA SER A 114 9.92 11.12 2.84
C SER A 114 9.43 12.41 3.49
N VAL A 115 8.20 12.46 4.00
CA VAL A 115 7.68 13.67 4.69
C VAL A 115 8.41 13.93 6.01
N LEU A 116 8.97 12.88 6.63
CA LEU A 116 9.83 12.99 7.80
C LEU A 116 11.29 13.33 7.45
N GLY A 117 11.64 13.44 6.16
CA GLY A 117 12.92 13.93 5.66
C GLY A 117 13.86 12.90 5.07
N ALA A 118 13.43 11.65 4.89
CA ALA A 118 14.25 10.66 4.21
C ALA A 118 14.41 11.02 2.71
N ASP A 119 15.60 10.75 2.14
CA ASP A 119 15.79 10.77 0.69
C ASP A 119 15.25 9.47 0.12
N VAL A 120 14.25 9.56 -0.74
CA VAL A 120 13.54 8.41 -1.29
C VAL A 120 13.76 8.32 -2.78
N ILE A 121 14.40 7.22 -3.20
CA ILE A 121 14.46 6.82 -4.60
C ILE A 121 13.43 5.72 -4.81
N ARG A 122 12.47 5.97 -5.70
CA ARG A 122 11.56 4.95 -6.21
C ARG A 122 12.11 4.36 -7.49
N VAL A 123 12.19 3.03 -7.55
CA VAL A 123 12.59 2.31 -8.75
C VAL A 123 11.37 1.87 -9.54
N SER A 124 11.30 2.30 -10.80
CA SER A 124 10.21 1.99 -11.71
C SER A 124 10.76 1.40 -13.04
N CYS A 125 9.90 0.84 -13.89
CA CYS A 125 10.30 0.27 -15.18
C CYS A 125 9.14 0.31 -16.18
N ASN A 126 9.29 0.97 -17.33
CA ASN A 126 8.20 1.18 -18.31
C ASN A 126 7.50 -0.10 -18.80
N ARG A 127 8.13 -1.27 -18.62
CA ARG A 127 7.55 -2.58 -18.97
C ARG A 127 6.62 -3.15 -17.90
N LEU A 128 6.52 -2.51 -16.74
CA LEU A 128 5.62 -2.89 -15.65
C LEU A 128 4.42 -1.93 -15.60
N PRO A 129 3.20 -2.46 -15.41
CA PRO A 129 2.00 -1.64 -15.32
C PRO A 129 2.06 -0.74 -14.07
N GLU A 130 1.41 0.41 -14.19
CA GLU A 130 1.29 1.44 -13.17
C GLU A 130 -0.17 1.90 -13.08
N TYR A 131 -0.59 2.31 -11.89
CA TYR A 131 -1.91 2.91 -11.72
C TYR A 131 -1.78 4.44 -11.63
N ALA A 132 -1.93 5.11 -12.77
CA ALA A 132 -1.63 6.53 -12.92
C ALA A 132 -2.40 7.44 -11.95
N ALA A 133 -3.63 7.07 -11.58
CA ALA A 133 -4.47 7.87 -10.70
C ALA A 133 -3.91 8.05 -9.28
N THR A 134 -3.08 7.13 -8.78
CA THR A 134 -2.47 7.25 -7.44
C THR A 134 -1.09 7.89 -7.47
N MET A 135 -0.48 8.06 -8.65
CA MET A 135 0.87 8.59 -8.77
C MET A 135 1.04 10.03 -8.25
N PRO A 136 0.14 11.00 -8.56
CA PRO A 136 0.29 12.34 -8.04
C PRO A 136 0.41 12.37 -6.52
N ASP A 137 -0.37 11.53 -5.82
CA ASP A 137 -0.30 11.44 -4.37
C ASP A 137 0.95 10.69 -3.88
N LEU A 138 1.17 9.48 -4.39
CA LEU A 138 2.11 8.51 -3.82
C LEU A 138 3.55 8.63 -4.33
N GLN A 139 3.80 9.48 -5.33
CA GLN A 139 5.15 9.88 -5.73
C GLN A 139 5.67 11.11 -4.98
N THR A 140 4.83 11.74 -4.16
CA THR A 140 5.22 12.95 -3.44
C THR A 140 6.39 12.67 -2.49
N GLY A 141 7.43 13.50 -2.57
CA GLY A 141 8.66 13.33 -1.81
C GLY A 141 9.63 12.30 -2.37
N LYS A 142 9.42 11.78 -3.60
CA LYS A 142 10.24 10.72 -4.18
C LYS A 142 10.86 11.12 -5.52
N ARG A 143 12.08 10.66 -5.74
CA ARG A 143 12.77 10.70 -7.04
C ARG A 143 12.51 9.37 -7.74
N ASP A 144 11.89 9.41 -8.91
CA ASP A 144 11.53 8.19 -9.64
C ASP A 144 12.59 7.91 -10.70
N VAL A 145 13.24 6.76 -10.60
CA VAL A 145 14.32 6.31 -11.47
C VAL A 145 13.87 5.09 -12.25
N GLU A 146 14.15 5.09 -13.55
CA GLU A 146 13.85 3.93 -14.39
C GLU A 146 15.00 2.93 -14.36
N ILE A 147 14.76 1.74 -13.81
CA ILE A 147 15.74 0.65 -13.77
C ILE A 147 15.04 -0.65 -14.15
N ASP A 148 15.55 -1.30 -15.18
CA ASP A 148 15.06 -2.60 -15.61
C ASP A 148 15.84 -3.75 -14.94
N LEU A 149 15.27 -4.31 -13.87
CA LEU A 149 15.92 -5.38 -13.10
C LEU A 149 16.04 -6.72 -13.86
N LYS A 150 15.45 -6.86 -15.05
CA LYS A 150 15.68 -8.06 -15.88
C LYS A 150 17.03 -7.99 -16.63
N THR A 151 17.63 -6.80 -16.79
CA THR A 151 18.96 -6.67 -17.40
C THR A 151 20.06 -6.80 -16.35
N ILE A 152 21.28 -7.10 -16.78
CA ILE A 152 22.45 -7.20 -15.89
C ILE A 152 22.78 -5.80 -15.36
N GLU A 153 22.73 -4.80 -16.23
CA GLU A 153 23.04 -3.40 -15.95
C GLU A 153 22.05 -2.82 -14.94
N GLY A 154 20.76 -3.15 -15.07
CA GLY A 154 19.73 -2.70 -14.13
C GLY A 154 19.93 -3.30 -12.74
N ARG A 155 20.28 -4.59 -12.65
CA ARG A 155 20.63 -5.22 -11.37
C ARG A 155 21.90 -4.62 -10.76
N GLN A 156 22.92 -4.33 -11.56
CA GLN A 156 24.13 -3.65 -11.09
C GLN A 156 23.80 -2.26 -10.55
N THR A 157 22.99 -1.49 -11.26
CA THR A 157 22.57 -0.14 -10.85
C THR A 157 21.80 -0.19 -9.52
N LEU A 158 20.87 -1.13 -9.39
CA LEU A 158 20.16 -1.35 -8.13
C LEU A 158 21.11 -1.72 -6.99
N SER A 159 22.08 -2.60 -7.25
CA SER A 159 23.07 -3.00 -6.26
C SER A 159 23.91 -1.82 -5.76
N GLU A 160 24.32 -0.90 -6.64
CA GLU A 160 25.06 0.31 -6.23
C GLU A 160 24.21 1.21 -5.33
N LEU A 161 22.93 1.43 -5.67
CA LEU A 161 22.02 2.19 -4.81
C LEU A 161 21.82 1.53 -3.44
N LEU A 162 21.69 0.20 -3.40
CA LEU A 162 21.47 -0.58 -2.17
C LEU A 162 22.65 -0.55 -1.20
N LYS A 163 23.90 -0.43 -1.68
CA LYS A 163 25.09 -0.31 -0.80
C LYS A 163 24.98 0.88 0.15
N GLU A 164 24.32 1.93 -0.31
CA GLU A 164 24.17 3.19 0.43
C GLU A 164 22.80 3.36 1.10
N ALA A 165 21.82 2.50 0.77
CA ALA A 165 20.48 2.55 1.32
C ALA A 165 20.44 2.15 2.80
N ASP A 166 19.49 2.73 3.54
CA ASP A 166 19.17 2.37 4.92
C ASP A 166 17.98 1.43 5.01
N VAL A 167 16.99 1.65 4.14
CA VAL A 167 15.74 0.88 4.07
C VAL A 167 15.47 0.52 2.61
N LEU A 168 15.16 -0.75 2.36
CA LEU A 168 14.56 -1.22 1.13
C LEU A 168 13.10 -1.56 1.40
N VAL A 169 12.17 -0.98 0.63
CA VAL A 169 10.74 -1.34 0.65
C VAL A 169 10.43 -2.15 -0.61
N ASP A 170 10.08 -3.42 -0.44
CA ASP A 170 9.68 -4.34 -1.50
C ASP A 170 8.16 -4.60 -1.44
N GLY A 171 7.43 -4.04 -2.41
CA GLY A 171 5.99 -4.27 -2.59
C GLY A 171 5.67 -5.24 -3.72
N TYR A 172 6.66 -6.02 -4.20
CA TYR A 172 6.42 -7.05 -5.20
C TYR A 172 5.90 -8.34 -4.57
N ARG A 173 5.34 -9.22 -5.41
CA ARG A 173 4.85 -10.53 -4.97
C ARG A 173 5.98 -11.29 -4.25
N PRO A 174 5.68 -12.04 -3.16
CA PRO A 174 6.69 -12.78 -2.42
C PRO A 174 7.60 -13.61 -3.33
N GLY A 175 8.92 -13.43 -3.15
CA GLY A 175 9.95 -14.11 -3.91
C GLY A 175 10.26 -13.52 -5.30
N ALA A 176 9.54 -12.50 -5.77
CA ALA A 176 9.85 -11.85 -7.05
C ALA A 176 11.24 -11.21 -7.06
N LEU A 177 11.57 -10.46 -6.02
CA LEU A 177 12.86 -9.79 -5.88
C LEU A 177 14.01 -10.81 -5.61
N ALA A 178 13.72 -11.87 -4.85
CA ALA A 178 14.64 -12.99 -4.65
C ALA A 178 15.05 -13.69 -5.95
N LYS A 179 14.11 -13.91 -6.88
CA LYS A 179 14.42 -14.48 -8.22
C LYS A 179 15.36 -13.61 -9.06
N LEU A 180 15.52 -12.33 -8.70
CA LEU A 180 16.43 -11.39 -9.34
C LEU A 180 17.77 -11.29 -8.60
N GLY A 181 18.01 -12.10 -7.56
CA GLY A 181 19.25 -12.12 -6.77
C GLY A 181 19.24 -11.21 -5.55
N PHE A 182 18.07 -10.73 -5.13
CA PHE A 182 17.92 -9.78 -4.01
C PHE A 182 17.06 -10.38 -2.90
N ASP A 183 17.39 -11.60 -2.47
CA ASP A 183 16.83 -12.18 -1.24
C ASP A 183 17.51 -11.57 0.01
N SER A 184 16.95 -11.84 1.19
CA SER A 184 17.49 -11.29 2.46
C SER A 184 18.99 -11.58 2.64
N LYS A 185 19.44 -12.81 2.38
CA LYS A 185 20.85 -13.17 2.54
C LYS A 185 21.74 -12.37 1.58
N SER A 186 21.37 -12.34 0.30
CA SER A 186 22.10 -11.60 -0.75
C SER A 186 22.15 -10.10 -0.44
N LEU A 187 21.06 -9.53 0.07
CA LEU A 187 21.00 -8.13 0.52
C LEU A 187 21.93 -7.85 1.70
N ARG A 188 22.11 -8.80 2.64
CA ARG A 188 23.05 -8.64 3.77
C ARG A 188 24.51 -8.74 3.34
N GLU A 189 24.82 -9.54 2.34
CA GLU A 189 26.17 -9.57 1.75
C GLU A 189 26.50 -8.23 1.08
N LEU A 190 25.51 -7.59 0.45
CA LEU A 190 25.66 -6.30 -0.23
C LEU A 190 25.69 -5.10 0.73
N SER A 191 24.78 -5.07 1.71
CA SER A 191 24.62 -3.99 2.69
C SER A 191 24.22 -4.60 4.05
N PRO A 192 25.20 -4.94 4.91
CA PRO A 192 24.98 -5.72 6.13
C PRO A 192 23.94 -5.13 7.07
N SER A 193 23.88 -3.81 7.16
CA SER A 193 23.00 -3.08 8.06
C SER A 193 21.69 -2.64 7.41
N LEU A 194 21.40 -3.02 6.15
CA LEU A 194 20.16 -2.66 5.45
C LEU A 194 18.93 -3.22 6.17
N ILE A 195 17.90 -2.40 6.36
CA ILE A 195 16.57 -2.85 6.77
C ILE A 195 15.82 -3.25 5.51
N TYR A 196 15.34 -4.49 5.47
CA TYR A 196 14.59 -5.01 4.33
C TYR A 196 13.12 -5.19 4.73
N MET A 197 12.26 -4.34 4.17
CA MET A 197 10.83 -4.37 4.42
C MET A 197 10.10 -4.96 3.23
N ARG A 198 9.19 -5.90 3.49
CA ARG A 198 8.32 -6.50 2.48
C ARG A 198 6.87 -6.26 2.83
N GLU A 199 6.07 -6.00 1.81
CA GLU A 199 4.62 -5.79 1.92
C GLU A 199 3.88 -6.72 0.96
N ASN A 200 2.80 -7.34 1.44
CA ASN A 200 1.90 -8.08 0.56
C ASN A 200 0.44 -8.11 1.07
N CYS A 201 -0.44 -8.69 0.26
CA CYS A 201 -1.85 -8.84 0.61
C CYS A 201 -2.11 -9.86 1.74
N TYR A 202 -1.62 -11.09 1.59
CA TYR A 202 -2.04 -12.26 2.39
C TYR A 202 -1.25 -12.51 3.68
N GLY A 203 -0.10 -11.83 3.86
CA GLY A 203 0.92 -12.22 4.83
C GLY A 203 1.97 -13.18 4.25
N PHE A 204 3.06 -13.38 4.99
CA PHE A 204 4.21 -14.19 4.56
C PHE A 204 4.20 -15.61 5.14
N LYS A 205 3.11 -16.00 5.79
CA LYS A 205 2.86 -17.35 6.32
C LYS A 205 1.50 -17.85 5.86
N GLY A 206 1.25 -19.14 6.08
CA GLY A 206 -0.01 -19.79 5.74
C GLY A 206 -0.12 -20.17 4.26
N PRO A 207 -1.16 -20.96 3.91
CA PRO A 207 -1.30 -21.55 2.59
C PRO A 207 -1.51 -20.53 1.47
N LEU A 208 -1.99 -19.31 1.77
CA LEU A 208 -2.27 -18.30 0.73
C LEU A 208 -1.11 -17.31 0.51
N SER A 209 0.00 -17.44 1.24
CA SER A 209 1.15 -16.50 1.22
C SER A 209 1.79 -16.28 -0.16
N TYR A 210 1.65 -17.22 -1.09
CA TYR A 210 2.20 -17.10 -2.45
C TYR A 210 1.29 -16.32 -3.42
N ARG A 211 0.02 -16.09 -3.03
CA ARG A 211 -0.98 -15.49 -3.92
C ARG A 211 -0.78 -13.99 -4.07
N SER A 212 -1.27 -13.47 -5.19
CA SER A 212 -1.39 -12.03 -5.37
C SER A 212 -2.71 -11.50 -4.87
N GLY A 213 -2.68 -10.28 -4.37
CA GLY A 213 -3.87 -9.50 -4.05
C GLY A 213 -3.51 -8.04 -3.87
N TRP A 214 -4.56 -7.28 -3.61
CA TRP A 214 -4.56 -5.87 -3.24
C TRP A 214 -5.60 -5.71 -2.13
N GLN A 215 -5.83 -4.50 -1.62
CA GLN A 215 -6.67 -4.28 -0.44
C GLN A 215 -8.04 -4.99 -0.52
N GLN A 216 -8.80 -4.81 -1.60
CA GLN A 216 -10.15 -5.40 -1.71
C GLN A 216 -10.15 -6.92 -1.58
N ILE A 217 -9.07 -7.60 -1.99
CA ILE A 217 -8.90 -9.03 -1.78
C ILE A 217 -8.76 -9.33 -0.29
N SER A 218 -7.91 -8.60 0.42
CA SER A 218 -7.79 -8.72 1.89
C SER A 218 -9.11 -8.41 2.60
N ASP A 219 -9.83 -7.38 2.16
CA ASP A 219 -11.10 -6.94 2.75
C ASP A 219 -12.18 -8.03 2.64
N CYS A 220 -12.25 -8.70 1.49
CA CYS A 220 -13.13 -9.86 1.29
C CYS A 220 -12.65 -11.09 2.08
N LEU A 221 -11.34 -11.37 2.06
CA LEU A 221 -10.75 -12.54 2.73
C LEU A 221 -11.04 -12.54 4.23
N VAL A 222 -10.87 -11.41 4.91
CA VAL A 222 -11.03 -11.33 6.37
C VAL A 222 -12.47 -10.98 6.79
N GLY A 223 -13.36 -10.75 5.81
CA GLY A 223 -14.77 -10.45 6.02
C GLY A 223 -15.14 -9.00 6.33
N LEU A 224 -14.23 -8.04 6.13
CA LEU A 224 -14.60 -6.61 6.22
C LEU A 224 -15.65 -6.23 5.17
N SER A 225 -15.56 -6.77 3.96
CA SER A 225 -16.55 -6.47 2.91
C SER A 225 -17.95 -6.99 3.27
N TYR A 226 -18.04 -8.13 3.96
CA TYR A 226 -19.28 -8.66 4.50
C TYR A 226 -19.85 -7.74 5.58
N LEU A 227 -19.02 -7.32 6.53
CA LEU A 227 -19.43 -6.41 7.61
C LEU A 227 -19.85 -5.04 7.11
N GLN A 228 -19.18 -4.53 6.07
CA GLN A 228 -19.56 -3.28 5.40
C GLN A 228 -20.94 -3.40 4.73
N GLY A 229 -21.22 -4.52 4.06
CA GLY A 229 -22.55 -4.83 3.54
C GLY A 229 -23.64 -4.83 4.62
N LYS A 230 -23.39 -5.54 5.72
CA LYS A 230 -24.24 -5.55 6.92
C LYS A 230 -24.45 -4.15 7.50
N PHE A 231 -23.37 -3.36 7.62
CA PHE A 231 -23.43 -1.99 8.08
C PHE A 231 -24.32 -1.12 7.17
N LEU A 232 -24.36 -1.38 5.87
CA LEU A 232 -25.22 -0.66 4.93
C LEU A 232 -26.67 -1.19 4.90
N GLY A 233 -26.96 -2.27 5.62
CA GLY A 233 -28.28 -2.92 5.59
C GLY A 233 -28.53 -3.69 4.29
N LEU A 234 -27.47 -4.18 3.64
CA LEU A 234 -27.52 -4.91 2.38
C LEU A 234 -27.26 -6.40 2.61
N ASP A 235 -27.89 -7.24 1.79
CA ASP A 235 -27.62 -8.68 1.70
C ASP A 235 -26.59 -8.99 0.60
N GLU A 236 -25.49 -8.24 0.62
CA GLU A 236 -24.34 -8.42 -0.27
C GLU A 236 -23.07 -7.87 0.39
N ALA A 237 -21.90 -8.35 -0.02
CA ALA A 237 -20.63 -7.78 0.41
C ALA A 237 -20.34 -6.48 -0.34
N VAL A 238 -19.84 -5.46 0.34
CA VAL A 238 -19.41 -4.19 -0.25
C VAL A 238 -18.00 -3.92 0.23
N VAL A 239 -17.04 -3.76 -0.67
CA VAL A 239 -15.67 -3.47 -0.24
C VAL A 239 -15.59 -2.11 0.45
N PRO A 240 -14.67 -1.90 1.41
CA PRO A 240 -14.46 -0.61 2.06
C PRO A 240 -14.35 0.56 1.09
N LEU A 241 -14.93 1.69 1.49
CA LEU A 241 -15.21 2.84 0.62
C LEU A 241 -13.98 3.58 0.09
N PHE A 242 -12.87 3.48 0.81
CA PHE A 242 -11.59 4.07 0.47
C PHE A 242 -10.50 3.00 0.56
N PRO A 243 -9.33 3.20 -0.08
CA PRO A 243 -8.15 2.34 0.08
C PRO A 243 -7.51 2.53 1.47
N ASN A 244 -8.30 2.41 2.53
CA ASN A 244 -7.92 2.65 3.91
C ASN A 244 -6.83 1.67 4.35
N SER A 245 -7.06 0.37 4.17
CA SER A 245 -6.10 -0.66 4.57
C SER A 245 -4.75 -0.53 3.86
N ASP A 246 -4.72 -0.09 2.60
CA ASP A 246 -3.47 0.22 1.91
C ASP A 246 -2.71 1.35 2.63
N TYR A 247 -3.32 2.53 2.79
CA TYR A 247 -2.66 3.67 3.43
C TYR A 247 -2.25 3.38 4.88
N GLN A 248 -3.07 2.65 5.63
CA GLN A 248 -2.80 2.34 7.03
C GLN A 248 -1.76 1.23 7.19
N THR A 249 -1.71 0.25 6.28
CA THR A 249 -0.57 -0.69 6.20
C THR A 249 0.71 0.07 5.91
N GLY A 250 0.65 1.10 5.05
CA GLY A 250 1.76 2.03 4.83
C GLY A 250 2.22 2.75 6.11
N LEU A 251 1.27 3.21 6.94
CA LEU A 251 1.57 3.84 8.24
C LEU A 251 2.23 2.85 9.22
N VAL A 252 1.73 1.62 9.29
CA VAL A 252 2.33 0.53 10.08
C VAL A 252 3.77 0.28 9.63
N GLY A 253 4.00 0.17 8.32
CA GLY A 253 5.33 0.02 7.75
C GLY A 253 6.26 1.17 8.12
N ALA A 254 5.80 2.42 7.95
CA ALA A 254 6.61 3.59 8.31
C ALA A 254 7.01 3.59 9.80
N ALA A 255 6.08 3.27 10.69
CA ALA A 255 6.36 3.13 12.12
C ALA A 255 7.39 2.02 12.39
N ALA A 256 7.25 0.85 11.76
CA ALA A 256 8.18 -0.26 11.89
C ALA A 256 9.59 0.09 11.38
N ALA A 257 9.70 0.79 10.25
CA ALA A 257 10.98 1.29 9.73
C ALA A 257 11.66 2.26 10.71
N VAL A 258 10.92 3.23 11.28
CA VAL A 258 11.47 4.18 12.25
C VAL A 258 11.96 3.46 13.51
N GLN A 259 11.21 2.48 14.02
CA GLN A 259 11.63 1.67 15.17
C GLN A 259 12.90 0.86 14.87
N ALA A 260 12.96 0.22 13.70
CA ALA A 260 14.12 -0.56 13.28
C ALA A 260 15.37 0.31 13.08
N LEU A 261 15.22 1.50 12.47
CA LEU A 261 16.28 2.48 12.32
C LEU A 261 16.84 2.90 13.69
N LEU A 262 15.97 3.21 14.65
CA LEU A 262 16.37 3.58 16.00
C LEU A 262 17.11 2.43 16.71
N ALA A 263 16.60 1.20 16.64
CA ALA A 263 17.21 0.04 17.27
C ALA A 263 18.62 -0.25 16.72
N ARG A 264 18.81 -0.17 15.39
CA ARG A 264 20.10 -0.39 14.71
C ARG A 264 21.19 0.60 15.12
N THR A 265 20.84 1.77 15.67
CA THR A 265 21.82 2.71 16.24
C THR A 265 22.37 2.29 17.61
N LYS A 266 21.63 1.43 18.33
CA LYS A 266 21.94 1.05 19.72
C LYS A 266 22.50 -0.36 19.82
N GLU A 267 22.17 -1.21 18.85
CA GLU A 267 22.41 -2.65 18.88
C GLU A 267 23.11 -3.12 17.60
N ASP A 268 23.83 -4.24 17.67
CA ASP A 268 24.45 -4.91 16.51
C ASP A 268 23.40 -5.76 15.75
N VAL A 269 22.43 -5.08 15.14
CA VAL A 269 21.25 -5.71 14.52
C VAL A 269 20.76 -4.93 13.32
N THR A 270 20.19 -5.64 12.35
CA THR A 270 19.28 -5.10 11.34
C THR A 270 18.03 -5.99 11.25
N PHE A 271 17.08 -5.67 10.37
CA PHE A 271 15.75 -6.25 10.38
C PHE A 271 15.28 -6.67 8.99
N ASP A 272 14.69 -7.87 8.89
CA ASP A 272 13.67 -8.16 7.89
C ASP A 272 12.30 -7.85 8.52
N ILE A 273 11.52 -6.98 7.87
CA ILE A 273 10.22 -6.53 8.37
C ILE A 273 9.15 -6.97 7.37
N ASP A 274 8.12 -7.63 7.87
CA ASP A 274 6.96 -7.98 7.05
C ASP A 274 5.71 -7.26 7.55
N ILE A 275 5.02 -6.60 6.61
CA ILE A 275 3.69 -6.01 6.81
C ILE A 275 2.72 -6.63 5.80
N SER A 276 1.44 -6.70 6.14
CA SER A 276 0.43 -7.14 5.18
C SER A 276 -0.94 -6.51 5.39
N LEU A 277 -1.69 -6.40 4.29
CA LEU A 277 -3.07 -5.92 4.30
C LEU A 277 -3.95 -6.80 5.19
N THR A 278 -3.73 -8.12 5.16
CA THR A 278 -4.44 -9.08 6.02
C THR A 278 -4.18 -8.79 7.49
N GLN A 279 -2.93 -8.51 7.88
CA GLN A 279 -2.63 -8.22 9.29
C GLN A 279 -3.18 -6.89 9.76
N TYR A 280 -3.09 -5.86 8.92
CA TYR A 280 -3.75 -4.60 9.22
C TYR A 280 -5.26 -4.80 9.40
N ASN A 281 -5.91 -5.55 8.52
CA ASN A 281 -7.35 -5.80 8.61
C ASN A 281 -7.74 -6.61 9.86
N ILE A 282 -6.95 -7.62 10.25
CA ILE A 282 -7.16 -8.37 11.50
C ILE A 282 -7.03 -7.44 12.71
N TRP A 283 -6.03 -6.55 12.72
CA TRP A 283 -5.87 -5.56 13.78
C TRP A 283 -7.05 -4.57 13.82
N TYR A 284 -7.46 -4.05 12.66
CA TYR A 284 -8.59 -3.13 12.54
C TYR A 284 -9.88 -3.78 13.03
N TYR A 285 -10.12 -5.03 12.64
CA TYR A 285 -11.25 -5.83 13.09
C TYR A 285 -11.29 -5.97 14.62
N ARG A 286 -10.13 -6.18 15.27
CA ARG A 286 -10.02 -6.32 16.74
C ARG A 286 -10.33 -5.02 17.51
N LEU A 287 -10.45 -3.87 16.85
CA LEU A 287 -10.92 -2.63 17.49
C LEU A 287 -12.43 -2.67 17.81
N GLY A 288 -13.16 -3.63 17.25
CA GLY A 288 -14.59 -3.80 17.45
C GLY A 288 -15.44 -2.95 16.50
N LEU A 289 -16.74 -3.22 16.50
CA LEU A 289 -17.71 -2.50 15.69
C LEU A 289 -18.34 -1.35 16.48
N TYR A 290 -18.76 -0.32 15.75
CA TYR A 290 -19.66 0.71 16.30
C TYR A 290 -20.96 0.06 16.81
N SER A 291 -21.53 0.63 17.88
CA SER A 291 -22.86 0.23 18.38
C SER A 291 -23.95 0.42 17.33
N GLU A 292 -25.07 -0.29 17.46
CA GLU A 292 -26.20 -0.17 16.52
C GLU A 292 -26.70 1.27 16.37
N ASP A 293 -26.76 2.03 17.48
CA ASP A 293 -27.15 3.43 17.48
C ASP A 293 -26.18 4.30 16.68
N GLN A 294 -24.87 4.14 16.90
CA GLN A 294 -23.83 4.84 16.12
C GLN A 294 -23.95 4.50 14.64
N GLN A 295 -24.14 3.22 14.31
CA GLN A 295 -24.28 2.81 12.92
C GLN A 295 -25.53 3.41 12.27
N LYS A 296 -26.67 3.43 12.98
CA LYS A 296 -27.91 4.06 12.52
C LYS A 296 -27.72 5.56 12.29
N THR A 297 -27.06 6.26 13.21
CA THR A 297 -26.72 7.68 13.06
C THR A 297 -25.81 7.92 11.87
N LEU A 298 -24.81 7.06 11.63
CA LEU A 298 -23.90 7.20 10.49
C LEU A 298 -24.64 7.01 9.16
N ARG A 299 -25.46 5.96 9.03
CA ARG A 299 -26.29 5.72 7.84
C ARG A 299 -27.28 6.85 7.57
N SER A 300 -27.86 7.45 8.61
CA SER A 300 -28.85 8.52 8.43
C SER A 300 -28.26 9.84 7.93
N ARG A 301 -26.92 9.98 7.86
CA ARG A 301 -26.28 11.20 7.36
C ARG A 301 -26.53 11.41 5.88
N ASP A 302 -26.57 10.34 5.09
CA ASP A 302 -26.86 10.41 3.66
C ASP A 302 -27.67 9.20 3.17
N LEU A 303 -28.99 9.36 3.10
CA LEU A 303 -29.89 8.30 2.66
C LEU A 303 -29.77 7.97 1.15
N GLN A 304 -29.04 8.78 0.38
CA GLN A 304 -28.80 8.55 -1.04
C GLN A 304 -27.46 7.85 -1.30
N PHE A 305 -26.64 7.66 -0.27
CA PHE A 305 -25.36 6.98 -0.40
C PHE A 305 -25.57 5.48 -0.61
N ASN A 306 -25.30 5.00 -1.83
CA ASN A 306 -25.62 3.65 -2.28
C ASN A 306 -24.41 2.96 -2.95
N PRO A 307 -23.35 2.62 -2.19
CA PRO A 307 -22.28 1.76 -2.67
C PRO A 307 -22.78 0.30 -2.77
N ARG A 308 -22.34 -0.42 -3.80
CA ARG A 308 -22.75 -1.79 -4.15
C ARG A 308 -21.54 -2.69 -4.38
N HIS A 309 -21.76 -4.00 -4.36
CA HIS A 309 -20.70 -5.02 -4.52
C HIS A 309 -19.89 -4.92 -5.83
N TYR A 310 -20.47 -4.34 -6.89
CA TYR A 310 -19.84 -4.17 -8.19
C TYR A 310 -19.13 -2.82 -8.38
N ASP A 311 -19.20 -1.92 -7.39
CA ASP A 311 -18.48 -0.64 -7.48
C ASP A 311 -16.98 -0.87 -7.30
N ASP A 312 -16.20 -0.50 -8.32
CA ASP A 312 -14.76 -0.47 -8.21
C ASP A 312 -14.28 0.70 -7.31
N MET A 313 -12.97 0.77 -7.08
CA MET A 313 -12.36 1.82 -6.26
C MET A 313 -12.69 3.24 -6.76
N SER A 314 -12.74 3.47 -8.07
CA SER A 314 -13.01 4.79 -8.65
C SER A 314 -14.46 5.20 -8.37
N ALA A 315 -15.40 4.28 -8.58
CA ALA A 315 -16.81 4.48 -8.28
C ALA A 315 -17.03 4.75 -6.78
N LEU A 316 -16.42 3.94 -5.90
CA LEU A 316 -16.53 4.11 -4.45
C LEU A 316 -15.94 5.42 -3.95
N VAL A 317 -14.75 5.81 -4.44
CA VAL A 317 -14.13 7.10 -4.12
C VAL A 317 -15.04 8.24 -4.56
N GLY A 318 -15.59 8.17 -5.79
CA GLY A 318 -16.51 9.19 -6.31
C GLY A 318 -17.78 9.34 -5.47
N LYS A 319 -18.49 8.23 -5.21
CA LYS A 319 -19.70 8.20 -4.37
C LYS A 319 -19.41 8.73 -2.95
N THR A 320 -18.31 8.29 -2.36
CA THR A 320 -17.95 8.68 -0.98
C THR A 320 -17.55 10.15 -0.91
N HIS A 321 -16.84 10.66 -1.91
CA HIS A 321 -16.50 12.08 -2.00
C HIS A 321 -17.76 12.96 -2.11
N GLN A 322 -18.70 12.60 -2.99
CA GLN A 322 -19.98 13.31 -3.12
C GLN A 322 -20.78 13.31 -1.82
N SER A 323 -20.83 12.17 -1.14
CA SER A 323 -21.49 12.07 0.16
C SER A 323 -20.82 12.97 1.20
N LEU A 324 -19.48 12.91 1.33
CA LEU A 324 -18.73 13.74 2.27
C LEU A 324 -18.93 15.25 2.03
N GLN A 325 -19.01 15.70 0.77
CA GLN A 325 -19.31 17.10 0.46
C GLN A 325 -20.68 17.54 1.01
N LYS A 326 -21.67 16.64 1.01
CA LYS A 326 -23.01 16.90 1.55
C LYS A 326 -23.04 16.84 3.08
N ILE A 327 -22.41 15.82 3.68
CA ILE A 327 -22.58 15.51 5.11
C ILE A 327 -21.50 16.10 6.01
N ARG A 328 -20.33 16.44 5.46
CA ARG A 328 -19.17 17.01 6.16
C ARG A 328 -18.51 18.11 5.31
N PRO A 329 -19.26 19.11 4.81
CA PRO A 329 -18.74 20.15 3.92
C PRO A 329 -17.60 20.98 4.55
N GLU A 330 -17.55 21.05 5.88
CA GLU A 330 -16.50 21.78 6.60
C GLU A 330 -15.11 21.18 6.37
N MET A 331 -14.98 19.87 6.12
CA MET A 331 -13.68 19.24 5.84
C MET A 331 -12.94 19.86 4.65
N PHE A 332 -13.69 20.44 3.70
CA PHE A 332 -13.14 21.06 2.49
C PHE A 332 -12.92 22.57 2.62
N LYS A 333 -13.23 23.16 3.78
CA LYS A 333 -13.09 24.60 4.07
C LYS A 333 -11.82 24.95 4.86
N HIS A 334 -10.99 23.97 5.14
CA HIS A 334 -9.75 24.09 5.90
C HIS A 334 -8.54 24.10 4.95
N PRO A 335 -8.13 25.27 4.42
CA PRO A 335 -6.98 25.35 3.51
C PRO A 335 -5.69 24.83 4.16
N GLU A 336 -5.57 24.86 5.48
CA GLU A 336 -4.44 24.31 6.23
C GLU A 336 -4.29 22.78 6.12
N TYR A 337 -5.35 22.06 5.71
CA TYR A 337 -5.29 20.63 5.42
C TYR A 337 -4.69 20.32 4.06
N PHE A 338 -4.43 21.34 3.23
CA PHE A 338 -3.93 21.15 1.89
C PHE A 338 -2.68 22.00 1.65
N TRP A 339 -1.65 21.37 1.09
CA TRP A 339 -0.46 22.05 0.62
C TRP A 339 -0.46 22.14 -0.90
N ASP A 340 0.05 23.25 -1.41
CA ASP A 340 0.31 23.41 -2.84
C ASP A 340 1.58 22.66 -3.22
N MET A 341 1.47 21.88 -4.30
CA MET A 341 2.55 21.06 -4.81
C MET A 341 2.69 21.28 -6.30
N SER A 342 3.87 21.65 -6.77
CA SER A 342 4.02 22.03 -8.19
C SER A 342 3.70 20.88 -9.15
N GLY A 343 2.86 21.18 -10.15
CA GLY A 343 2.53 20.25 -11.24
C GLY A 343 3.52 20.24 -12.40
N LYS A 344 4.57 21.06 -12.36
CA LYS A 344 5.56 21.20 -13.44
C LYS A 344 6.25 19.90 -13.82
N GLU A 345 6.48 19.05 -12.84
CA GLU A 345 7.08 17.72 -13.00
C GLU A 345 6.17 16.73 -13.74
N TYR A 346 4.88 17.07 -13.84
CA TYR A 346 3.91 16.42 -14.71
C TYR A 346 3.63 17.21 -15.99
N GLY A 347 4.40 18.26 -16.29
CA GLY A 347 4.19 19.13 -17.45
C GLY A 347 2.90 19.94 -17.35
N LEU A 348 2.44 20.24 -16.14
CA LEU A 348 1.26 21.07 -15.88
C LEU A 348 1.70 22.46 -15.42
N ASP A 349 0.96 23.49 -15.84
CA ASP A 349 1.22 24.88 -15.42
C ASP A 349 0.70 25.19 -14.00
N GLY A 350 -0.26 24.40 -13.52
CA GLY A 350 -0.88 24.55 -12.20
C GLY A 350 -0.30 23.63 -11.13
N ASP A 351 -0.56 23.98 -9.88
CA ASP A 351 -0.21 23.18 -8.71
C ASP A 351 -1.31 22.16 -8.38
N PHE A 352 -0.92 21.04 -7.77
CA PHE A 352 -1.82 20.09 -7.13
C PHE A 352 -2.11 20.50 -5.68
N LYS A 353 -3.33 20.25 -5.22
CA LYS A 353 -3.64 20.24 -3.78
C LYS A 353 -3.33 18.87 -3.22
N MET A 354 -2.36 18.83 -2.31
CA MET A 354 -1.92 17.63 -1.60
C MET A 354 -2.40 17.68 -0.16
N LEU A 355 -2.83 16.55 0.41
CA LEU A 355 -3.16 16.51 1.83
C LEU A 355 -1.91 16.82 2.67
N ALA A 356 -2.00 17.81 3.53
CA ALA A 356 -0.94 18.16 4.47
C ALA A 356 -0.73 17.04 5.49
N PRO A 357 0.47 16.91 6.09
CA PRO A 357 0.70 15.98 7.20
C PRO A 357 -0.31 16.19 8.33
N ALA A 358 -0.82 15.10 8.88
CA ALA A 358 -1.83 15.13 9.94
C ALA A 358 -1.29 15.58 11.32
N PHE A 359 0.02 15.83 11.43
CA PHE A 359 0.70 16.25 12.65
C PHE A 359 1.76 17.30 12.33
N LYS A 360 2.21 18.02 13.37
CA LYS A 360 3.35 18.94 13.34
C LYS A 360 4.22 18.63 14.56
N PHE A 361 5.49 19.00 14.51
CA PHE A 361 6.37 18.98 15.68
C PHE A 361 6.69 20.40 16.11
N ASP A 362 6.91 20.61 17.41
CA ASP A 362 7.25 21.93 17.95
C ASP A 362 8.64 22.41 17.51
N MET A 363 9.58 21.47 17.33
CA MET A 363 10.98 21.77 16.95
C MET A 363 11.34 21.28 15.55
N SER A 364 10.85 20.11 15.14
CA SER A 364 11.23 19.48 13.88
C SER A 364 10.40 20.00 12.71
N SER A 365 11.05 20.33 11.60
CA SER A 365 10.35 20.55 10.34
C SER A 365 10.01 19.21 9.67
N ILE A 366 8.84 19.14 9.05
CA ILE A 366 8.43 18.03 8.19
C ILE A 366 7.87 18.58 6.89
N GLY A 367 8.05 17.83 5.81
CA GLY A 367 7.52 18.18 4.50
C GLY A 367 8.24 17.46 3.38
N TRP A 368 7.62 17.48 2.21
CA TRP A 368 8.19 16.87 1.02
C TRP A 368 9.16 17.82 0.34
N LYS A 369 10.46 17.50 0.43
CA LYS A 369 11.53 18.26 -0.24
C LYS A 369 11.52 18.07 -1.76
N VAL A 370 10.98 16.94 -2.23
CA VAL A 370 10.89 16.59 -3.65
C VAL A 370 9.42 16.68 -4.08
N PRO A 371 9.09 17.45 -5.14
CA PRO A 371 7.73 17.50 -5.63
C PRO A 371 7.28 16.15 -6.19
N THR A 372 5.99 15.91 -6.29
CA THR A 372 5.48 14.75 -7.05
C THR A 372 5.89 14.85 -8.53
N GLY A 373 6.00 13.73 -9.26
CA GLY A 373 6.29 13.78 -10.70
C GLY A 373 6.22 12.47 -11.45
N ARG A 374 6.48 12.59 -12.76
CA ARG A 374 6.39 11.47 -13.69
C ARG A 374 7.42 10.37 -13.40
N ARG A 375 7.06 9.19 -13.85
CA ARG A 375 7.92 8.00 -13.87
C ARG A 375 9.23 8.26 -14.63
N GLY A 376 10.35 7.73 -14.13
CA GLY A 376 11.64 7.71 -14.82
C GLY A 376 12.31 9.07 -14.99
N ARG A 377 11.83 10.11 -14.29
CA ARG A 377 12.32 11.50 -14.48
C ARG A 377 13.70 11.77 -13.87
N SER A 378 14.14 10.93 -12.93
CA SER A 378 15.34 11.17 -12.14
C SER A 378 16.48 10.21 -12.51
N LYS A 379 17.72 10.63 -12.24
CA LYS A 379 18.90 9.77 -12.35
C LYS A 379 19.00 8.82 -11.15
N ALA A 380 19.53 7.62 -11.40
CA ALA A 380 19.78 6.59 -10.41
C ALA A 380 21.02 6.91 -9.55
N GLU A 381 20.95 7.98 -8.75
CA GLU A 381 22.01 8.41 -7.84
C GLU A 381 21.42 8.99 -6.54
N TRP A 382 22.09 8.81 -5.41
CA TRP A 382 21.73 9.53 -4.17
C TRP A 382 22.14 11.00 -4.33
N VAL A 383 21.23 11.93 -4.05
CA VAL A 383 21.63 13.35 -4.07
C VAL A 383 22.36 13.63 -2.78
N LEU A 384 23.53 14.26 -2.92
CA LEU A 384 24.27 14.87 -1.83
C LEU A 384 23.46 16.11 -1.38
#